data_AF-A0AB36GRW3-F1
#
_entry.id   AF-A0AB36GRW3-F1
#
_cell.length_a   1.000
_cell.length_b   1.000
_cell.length_c   1.000
_cell.angle_alpha   90.00
_cell.angle_beta   90.00
_cell.angle_gamma   90.00
#
_symmetry.space_group_name_H-M   'P 1'
#
loop_
_entity.id
_entity.type
_entity.pdbx_description
1 polymer ?
#
loop_
_entity_poly.entity_id
_entity_poly.type
_entity_poly.pdbx_seq_one_letter_code
_entity_poly.pdbx_strand_id
1 'polypeptide(L)'
;MNLARNVRIDVENPFFTTSRFVAAPAELTVGEMMIIVHAALGLEPSHPGILVGEEGTPIDVLTIIDQDFFETFREVAHYHPSDGAWNISISVADSSRVVMGLPALIAGEGPDLMSELGSAEAMFKVVLDVQATMAYMAVPTESMERIFALFPNYTLDQIHQRLTTFFPPAVAQRLATMGTEAANLEGGTKPALPGDLPLDPFRSTPFEDIPVPSSEMLEEWRAEIHEAYPELRPDYELPALDDAIAAHVGQRVREYLEVIEEFPRLTGAGYLKQAAVARLKEGLNSPNDFDDVKREDYHQPLLNLRGFLTDLDWIKTTTTDIKLTKYGRKAMSDPLWATQVVLNNIPYAYAEPEGIPQLSFELVHLFRGEWEFNPEYDYTHAITRDLLFTLGILEDDSTFPDITDGCEGFLGEIITKVRKELNQELD
;
A
#
# COMPACT_ATOMS: atom_id res chain seq x y z
N MET A 1 27.46 17.79 -5.92
CA MET A 1 26.24 17.17 -5.38
C MET A 1 25.09 17.92 -5.99
N ASN A 2 24.21 17.20 -6.69
CA ASN A 2 23.07 17.80 -7.37
C ASN A 2 21.96 18.00 -6.35
N LEU A 3 21.27 19.15 -6.41
CA LEU A 3 20.04 19.35 -5.66
C LEU A 3 18.96 18.54 -6.36
N ALA A 4 18.29 17.67 -5.62
CA ALA A 4 17.22 16.83 -6.14
C ALA A 4 15.96 17.05 -5.30
N ARG A 5 14.80 16.90 -5.94
CA ARG A 5 13.54 16.67 -5.22
C ARG A 5 13.18 15.20 -5.36
N ASN A 6 12.80 14.59 -4.25
CA ASN A 6 12.41 13.21 -4.27
C ASN A 6 10.92 13.14 -4.65
N VAL A 7 10.57 12.23 -5.53
CA VAL A 7 9.18 11.96 -5.92
C VAL A 7 8.88 10.49 -5.72
N ARG A 8 7.72 10.20 -5.16
CA ARG A 8 7.16 8.86 -5.10
C ARG A 8 6.11 8.76 -6.22
N ILE A 9 6.27 7.75 -7.07
CA ILE A 9 5.41 7.49 -8.21
C ILE A 9 4.73 6.15 -7.95
N ASP A 10 3.42 6.17 -7.75
CA ASP A 10 2.63 4.99 -7.41
C ASP A 10 1.58 4.73 -8.49
N VAL A 11 1.37 3.46 -8.86
CA VAL A 11 0.30 3.06 -9.77
C VAL A 11 -0.93 2.71 -8.94
N GLU A 12 -1.95 3.55 -8.99
CA GLU A 12 -3.19 3.38 -8.26
C GLU A 12 -4.04 2.28 -8.91
N ASN A 13 -4.07 1.12 -8.28
CA ASN A 13 -4.91 0.00 -8.69
C ASN A 13 -5.06 -1.01 -7.54
N PRO A 14 -6.14 -1.81 -7.53
CA PRO A 14 -6.37 -2.79 -6.46
C PRO A 14 -5.67 -4.14 -6.71
N PHE A 15 -4.93 -4.30 -7.81
CA PHE A 15 -4.49 -5.62 -8.28
C PHE A 15 -3.04 -5.97 -7.92
N PHE A 16 -2.16 -4.98 -7.92
CA PHE A 16 -0.75 -5.14 -7.58
C PHE A 16 -0.14 -3.80 -7.16
N THR A 17 0.82 -3.86 -6.24
CA THR A 17 1.60 -2.70 -5.87
C THR A 17 2.66 -2.42 -6.92
N THR A 18 2.75 -1.20 -7.42
CA THR A 18 3.89 -0.72 -8.22
C THR A 18 4.23 0.69 -7.79
N SER A 19 5.41 0.84 -7.18
CA SER A 19 5.91 2.13 -6.68
C SER A 19 7.36 2.36 -7.11
N ARG A 20 7.71 3.62 -7.36
CA ARG A 20 9.07 4.07 -7.68
C ARG A 20 9.38 5.32 -6.87
N PHE A 21 10.44 5.27 -6.08
CA PHE A 21 10.99 6.42 -5.40
C PHE A 21 12.19 6.96 -6.17
N VAL A 22 12.06 8.16 -6.73
CA VAL A 22 13.00 8.72 -7.71
C VAL A 22 13.51 10.07 -7.20
N ALA A 23 14.84 10.26 -7.25
CA ALA A 23 15.44 11.58 -7.15
C ALA A 23 15.35 12.25 -8.53
N ALA A 24 14.54 13.30 -8.64
CA ALA A 24 14.39 14.11 -9.86
C ALA A 24 15.22 15.40 -9.76
N PRO A 25 15.60 16.02 -10.90
CA PRO A 25 16.17 17.37 -10.92
C PRO A 25 15.31 18.35 -10.10
N ALA A 26 15.93 19.29 -9.38
CA ALA A 26 15.18 20.24 -8.56
C ALA A 26 14.40 21.29 -9.39
N GLU A 27 14.80 21.47 -10.65
CA GLU A 27 14.16 22.32 -11.65
C GLU A 27 13.87 21.41 -12.84
N LEU A 28 12.59 21.20 -13.15
CA LEU A 28 12.14 20.43 -14.32
C LEU A 28 10.74 20.88 -14.72
N THR A 29 10.46 20.70 -16.01
CA THR A 29 9.15 20.99 -16.61
C THR A 29 8.16 19.85 -16.38
N VAL A 30 6.86 20.14 -16.48
CA VAL A 30 5.80 19.10 -16.41
C VAL A 30 6.05 18.00 -17.44
N GLY A 31 6.46 18.35 -18.67
CA GLY A 31 6.81 17.38 -19.69
C GLY A 31 7.96 16.45 -19.28
N GLU A 32 9.04 17.00 -18.72
CA GLU A 32 10.16 16.19 -18.22
C GLU A 32 9.74 15.24 -17.09
N MET A 33 8.84 15.66 -16.19
CA MET A 33 8.29 14.77 -15.16
C MET A 33 7.52 13.60 -15.77
N MET A 34 6.69 13.83 -16.79
CA MET A 34 5.93 12.74 -17.41
C MET A 34 6.85 11.71 -18.05
N ILE A 35 7.92 12.14 -18.71
CA ILE A 35 8.89 11.21 -19.29
C ILE A 35 9.57 10.41 -18.15
N ILE A 36 9.90 11.05 -17.01
CA ILE A 36 10.48 10.37 -15.85
C ILE A 36 9.54 9.29 -15.32
N VAL A 37 8.25 9.61 -15.19
CA VAL A 37 7.20 8.67 -14.77
C VAL A 37 7.13 7.47 -15.71
N HIS A 38 7.09 7.71 -17.02
CA HIS A 38 7.04 6.62 -18.01
C HIS A 38 8.25 5.70 -17.90
N ALA A 39 9.47 6.26 -17.83
CA ALA A 39 10.67 5.45 -17.69
C ALA A 39 10.78 4.70 -16.36
N ALA A 40 10.32 5.33 -15.27
CA ALA A 40 10.29 4.72 -13.95
C ALA A 40 9.37 3.49 -13.93
N LEU A 41 8.21 3.59 -14.58
CA LEU A 41 7.20 2.54 -14.63
C LEU A 41 7.36 1.55 -15.79
N GLY A 42 8.25 1.82 -16.76
CA GLY A 42 8.43 0.98 -17.94
C GLY A 42 7.35 1.15 -19.01
N LEU A 43 6.61 2.27 -18.96
CA LEU A 43 5.67 2.65 -20.00
C LEU A 43 6.42 3.16 -21.23
N GLU A 44 5.87 2.86 -22.40
CA GLU A 44 6.36 3.44 -23.65
C GLU A 44 6.04 4.95 -23.70
N PRO A 45 6.85 5.77 -24.39
CA PRO A 45 6.53 7.17 -24.60
C PRO A 45 5.21 7.31 -25.38
N SER A 46 4.26 8.07 -24.84
CA SER A 46 2.96 8.32 -25.45
C SER A 46 2.71 9.81 -25.66
N HIS A 47 1.54 10.16 -26.20
CA HIS A 47 1.10 11.56 -26.20
C HIS A 47 0.91 12.06 -24.75
N PRO A 48 1.03 13.38 -24.52
CA PRO A 48 0.78 13.94 -23.19
C PRO A 48 -0.63 13.59 -22.72
N GLY A 49 -0.72 13.07 -21.49
CA GLY A 49 -1.97 12.70 -20.86
C GLY A 49 -2.65 13.84 -20.11
N ILE A 50 -3.38 13.49 -19.06
CA ILE A 50 -4.10 14.42 -18.19
C ILE A 50 -3.47 14.40 -16.80
N LEU A 51 -3.30 15.59 -16.20
CA LEU A 51 -2.95 15.75 -14.80
C LEU A 51 -4.14 16.28 -14.01
N VAL A 52 -4.32 15.79 -12.79
CA VAL A 52 -5.28 16.31 -11.82
C VAL A 52 -4.49 16.71 -10.57
N GLY A 53 -4.51 18.00 -10.25
CA GLY A 53 -3.92 18.53 -9.02
C GLY A 53 -4.92 18.55 -7.86
N GLU A 54 -4.52 19.17 -6.74
CA GLU A 54 -5.33 19.27 -5.50
C GLU A 54 -6.73 19.87 -5.70
N GLU A 55 -6.90 20.78 -6.68
CA GLU A 55 -8.19 21.41 -6.97
C GLU A 55 -9.15 20.49 -7.75
N GLY A 56 -8.73 19.26 -8.09
CA GLY A 56 -9.55 18.24 -8.77
C GLY A 56 -9.89 18.57 -10.22
N THR A 57 -9.40 19.68 -10.76
CA THR A 57 -9.66 20.07 -12.16
C THR A 57 -8.69 19.34 -13.09
N PRO A 58 -9.18 18.60 -14.10
CA PRO A 58 -8.31 17.96 -15.09
C PRO A 58 -7.61 19.00 -15.97
N ILE A 59 -6.29 18.84 -16.15
CA ILE A 59 -5.43 19.69 -16.95
C ILE A 59 -4.78 18.84 -18.04
N ASP A 60 -4.95 19.23 -19.29
CA ASP A 60 -4.22 18.63 -20.40
C ASP A 60 -2.73 18.98 -20.28
N VAL A 61 -1.88 17.97 -20.14
CA VAL A 61 -0.43 18.14 -19.96
C VAL A 61 0.17 18.95 -21.09
N LEU A 62 -0.32 18.82 -22.33
CA LEU A 62 0.20 19.56 -23.48
C LEU A 62 0.07 21.08 -23.28
N THR A 63 -0.94 21.53 -22.54
CA THR A 63 -1.18 22.97 -22.27
C THR A 63 -0.24 23.56 -21.24
N ILE A 64 0.38 22.72 -20.40
CA ILE A 64 1.28 23.12 -19.31
C ILE A 64 2.67 22.48 -19.42
N ILE A 65 3.00 21.87 -20.56
CA ILE A 65 4.17 21.00 -20.73
C ILE A 65 5.50 21.67 -20.39
N ASP A 66 5.62 22.98 -20.64
CA ASP A 66 6.82 23.80 -20.38
C ASP A 66 6.80 24.50 -19.00
N GLN A 67 5.75 24.34 -18.20
CA GLN A 67 5.67 24.95 -16.86
C GLN A 67 6.52 24.18 -15.85
N ASP A 68 7.01 24.85 -14.81
CA ASP A 68 7.75 24.18 -13.73
C ASP A 68 6.82 23.23 -12.96
N PHE A 69 7.20 21.96 -12.86
CA PHE A 69 6.36 20.94 -12.24
C PHE A 69 6.15 21.19 -10.75
N PHE A 70 7.20 21.57 -10.00
CA PHE A 70 7.14 21.70 -8.54
C PHE A 70 6.52 23.03 -8.08
N GLU A 71 6.50 24.05 -8.94
CA GLU A 71 5.68 25.25 -8.71
C GLU A 71 4.20 24.99 -8.99
N THR A 72 3.91 24.15 -9.98
CA THR A 72 2.53 23.81 -10.41
C THR A 72 1.87 22.81 -9.46
N PHE A 73 2.60 21.79 -9.01
CA PHE A 73 2.12 20.71 -8.14
C PHE A 73 2.97 20.63 -6.86
N ARG A 74 2.36 20.94 -5.71
CA ARG A 74 3.09 21.09 -4.44
C ARG A 74 3.23 19.79 -3.66
N GLU A 75 2.14 19.05 -3.51
CA GLU A 75 2.12 17.83 -2.68
C GLU A 75 1.87 16.59 -3.52
N VAL A 76 0.75 16.52 -4.24
CA VAL A 76 0.37 15.36 -5.06
C VAL A 76 -0.20 15.80 -6.41
N ALA A 77 0.10 15.02 -7.45
CA ALA A 77 -0.56 15.11 -8.76
C ALA A 77 -0.94 13.71 -9.25
N HIS A 78 -2.17 13.55 -9.76
CA HIS A 78 -2.61 12.31 -10.39
C HIS A 78 -2.46 12.42 -11.90
N TYR A 79 -1.68 11.53 -12.49
CA TYR A 79 -1.40 11.47 -13.91
C TYR A 79 -2.13 10.30 -14.56
N HIS A 80 -2.82 10.60 -15.65
CA HIS A 80 -3.48 9.63 -16.52
C HIS A 80 -2.82 9.72 -17.91
N PRO A 81 -1.92 8.78 -18.25
CA PRO A 81 -1.30 8.72 -19.58
C PRO A 81 -2.35 8.66 -20.71
N SER A 82 -1.99 9.14 -21.90
CA SER A 82 -2.90 9.06 -23.06
C SER A 82 -3.16 7.63 -23.54
N ASP A 83 -2.20 6.73 -23.28
CA ASP A 83 -2.21 5.36 -23.76
C ASP A 83 -2.40 4.41 -22.57
N GLY A 84 -3.53 3.71 -22.58
CA GLY A 84 -3.92 2.79 -21.51
C GLY A 84 -4.74 3.45 -20.40
N ALA A 85 -5.36 2.63 -19.56
CA ALA A 85 -6.12 3.01 -18.38
C ALA A 85 -5.22 2.85 -17.14
N TRP A 86 -4.26 3.76 -17.01
CA TRP A 86 -3.35 3.83 -15.87
C TRP A 86 -3.67 5.06 -15.02
N ASN A 87 -3.70 4.89 -13.71
CA ASN A 87 -3.82 5.97 -12.75
C ASN A 87 -2.52 6.02 -11.95
N ILE A 88 -1.83 7.16 -12.00
CA ILE A 88 -0.49 7.28 -11.42
C ILE A 88 -0.46 8.45 -10.44
N SER A 89 -0.24 8.18 -9.17
CA SER A 89 0.01 9.21 -8.18
C SER A 89 1.47 9.65 -8.25
N ILE A 90 1.71 10.96 -8.24
CA ILE A 90 3.03 11.57 -8.16
C ILE A 90 3.07 12.42 -6.89
N SER A 91 3.63 11.87 -5.82
CA SER A 91 3.79 12.55 -4.54
C SER A 91 5.17 13.20 -4.43
N VAL A 92 5.21 14.49 -4.14
CA VAL A 92 6.44 15.26 -3.96
C VAL A 92 6.92 15.14 -2.51
N ALA A 93 8.11 14.60 -2.32
CA ALA A 93 8.77 14.48 -1.03
C ALA A 93 9.91 15.51 -0.87
N ASP A 94 10.47 15.57 0.34
CA ASP A 94 11.54 16.52 0.70
C ASP A 94 12.76 16.45 -0.23
N SER A 95 13.45 17.59 -0.35
CA SER A 95 14.67 17.71 -1.16
C SER A 95 15.84 16.90 -0.60
N SER A 96 16.65 16.33 -1.48
CA SER A 96 17.87 15.60 -1.13
C SER A 96 19.09 16.12 -1.89
N ARG A 97 20.29 15.80 -1.39
CA ARG A 97 21.54 16.03 -2.12
C ARG A 97 22.11 14.68 -2.53
N VAL A 98 22.12 14.40 -3.83
CA VAL A 98 22.62 13.14 -4.36
C VAL A 98 23.97 13.31 -5.06
N VAL A 99 24.76 12.24 -5.04
CA VAL A 99 26.06 12.12 -5.73
C VAL A 99 25.88 11.53 -7.15
N MET A 100 24.73 10.89 -7.40
CA MET A 100 24.38 10.20 -8.65
C MET A 100 23.91 11.19 -9.73
N GLY A 101 23.98 10.80 -11.01
CA GLY A 101 23.35 11.54 -12.11
C GLY A 101 21.83 11.53 -11.97
N LEU A 102 21.16 12.64 -12.28
CA LEU A 102 19.70 12.78 -12.18
C LEU A 102 19.04 12.59 -13.56
N PRO A 103 17.81 12.07 -13.63
CA PRO A 103 17.02 11.46 -12.55
C PRO A 103 17.62 10.11 -12.11
N ALA A 104 17.40 9.72 -10.86
CA ALA A 104 17.93 8.48 -10.31
C ALA A 104 16.90 7.70 -9.48
N LEU A 105 16.87 6.39 -9.66
CA LEU A 105 16.12 5.49 -8.79
C LEU A 105 16.76 5.42 -7.40
N ILE A 106 15.96 5.63 -6.35
CA ILE A 106 16.36 5.44 -4.95
C ILE A 106 15.87 4.07 -4.46
N ALA A 107 14.60 3.76 -4.67
CA ALA A 107 13.95 2.51 -4.27
C ALA A 107 12.71 2.26 -5.15
N GLY A 108 12.13 1.07 -5.08
CA GLY A 108 10.88 0.74 -5.77
C GLY A 108 10.43 -0.68 -5.47
N GLU A 109 9.22 -0.99 -5.90
CA GLU A 109 8.56 -2.28 -5.72
C GLU A 109 7.58 -2.57 -6.85
N GLY A 110 7.23 -3.84 -7.02
CA GLY A 110 6.33 -4.26 -8.08
C GLY A 110 6.95 -4.29 -9.48
N PRO A 111 6.24 -4.92 -10.44
CA PRO A 111 6.70 -5.08 -11.81
C PRO A 111 6.82 -3.74 -12.54
N ASP A 112 7.44 -3.77 -13.71
CA ASP A 112 7.22 -2.73 -14.71
C ASP A 112 5.83 -2.93 -15.35
N LEU A 113 5.18 -1.83 -15.70
CA LEU A 113 3.93 -1.85 -16.43
C LEU A 113 4.15 -2.36 -17.86
N MET A 114 3.14 -3.04 -18.40
CA MET A 114 3.15 -3.50 -19.79
C MET A 114 2.15 -2.69 -20.61
N SER A 115 2.69 -1.76 -21.41
CA SER A 115 1.92 -0.89 -22.30
C SER A 115 0.98 -1.68 -23.21
N GLU A 116 1.38 -2.86 -23.67
CA GLU A 116 0.59 -3.74 -24.55
C GLU A 116 -0.66 -4.32 -23.88
N LEU A 117 -0.67 -4.41 -22.54
CA LEU A 117 -1.83 -4.82 -21.76
C LEU A 117 -2.76 -3.65 -21.47
N GLY A 118 -2.22 -2.43 -21.45
CA GLY A 118 -2.99 -1.19 -21.44
C GLY A 118 -3.79 -0.91 -20.18
N SER A 119 -3.74 -1.75 -19.14
CA SER A 119 -4.38 -1.48 -17.83
C SER A 119 -3.84 -2.43 -16.77
N ALA A 120 -3.95 -2.03 -15.50
CA ALA A 120 -3.59 -2.87 -14.36
C ALA A 120 -4.47 -4.13 -14.29
N GLU A 121 -5.77 -4.00 -14.58
CA GLU A 121 -6.71 -5.13 -14.59
C GLU A 121 -6.33 -6.19 -15.64
N ALA A 122 -5.99 -5.76 -16.86
CA ALA A 122 -5.59 -6.68 -17.92
C ALA A 122 -4.27 -7.40 -17.58
N MET A 123 -3.34 -6.68 -16.96
CA MET A 123 -2.08 -7.26 -16.48
C MET A 123 -2.31 -8.29 -15.38
N PHE A 124 -3.19 -7.99 -14.42
CA PHE A 124 -3.57 -8.91 -13.35
C PHE A 124 -4.27 -10.18 -13.87
N LYS A 125 -5.19 -10.04 -14.82
CA LYS A 125 -5.85 -11.20 -15.48
C LYS A 125 -4.83 -12.15 -16.09
N VAL A 126 -3.79 -11.63 -16.74
CA VAL A 126 -2.71 -12.46 -17.27
C VAL A 126 -1.91 -13.15 -16.17
N VAL A 127 -1.61 -12.46 -15.06
CA VAL A 127 -0.95 -13.09 -13.90
C VAL A 127 -1.77 -14.26 -13.36
N LEU A 128 -3.08 -14.09 -13.18
CA LEU A 128 -3.98 -15.15 -12.72
C LEU A 128 -3.99 -16.35 -13.68
N ASP A 129 -4.11 -16.11 -14.98
CA ASP A 129 -4.10 -17.18 -15.98
C ASP A 129 -2.75 -17.94 -16.00
N VAL A 130 -1.63 -17.24 -15.84
CA VAL A 130 -0.30 -17.86 -15.74
C VAL A 130 -0.19 -18.69 -14.47
N GLN A 131 -0.60 -18.16 -13.31
CA GLN A 131 -0.57 -18.86 -12.02
C GLN A 131 -1.49 -20.09 -12.01
N ALA A 132 -2.71 -19.96 -12.53
CA ALA A 132 -3.65 -21.06 -12.67
C ALA A 132 -3.05 -22.19 -13.54
N THR A 133 -2.38 -21.82 -14.64
CA THR A 133 -1.70 -22.80 -15.49
C THR A 133 -0.54 -23.49 -14.77
N MET A 134 0.27 -22.74 -14.01
CA MET A 134 1.37 -23.28 -13.20
C MET A 134 0.86 -24.20 -12.08
N ALA A 135 -0.33 -23.93 -11.54
CA ALA A 135 -1.03 -24.76 -10.55
C ALA A 135 -1.77 -25.96 -11.17
N TYR A 136 -1.60 -26.22 -12.47
CA TYR A 136 -2.31 -27.27 -13.23
C TYR A 136 -3.83 -27.14 -13.24
N MET A 137 -4.35 -25.91 -13.06
CA MET A 137 -5.76 -25.61 -13.21
C MET A 137 -6.13 -25.37 -14.69
N ALA A 138 -7.39 -25.60 -15.03
CA ALA A 138 -7.88 -25.40 -16.39
C ALA A 138 -8.01 -23.90 -16.70
N VAL A 139 -7.27 -23.42 -17.70
CA VAL A 139 -7.36 -22.06 -18.24
C VAL A 139 -7.90 -22.14 -19.68
N PRO A 140 -8.80 -21.23 -20.11
CA PRO A 140 -9.30 -21.21 -21.48
C PRO A 140 -8.16 -21.16 -22.51
N THR A 141 -8.25 -21.97 -23.57
CA THR A 141 -7.23 -22.04 -24.63
C THR A 141 -6.98 -20.67 -25.27
N GLU A 142 -8.03 -19.88 -25.49
CA GLU A 142 -7.94 -18.54 -26.08
C GLU A 142 -7.10 -17.58 -25.20
N SER A 143 -7.23 -17.67 -23.87
CA SER A 143 -6.40 -16.91 -22.93
C SER A 143 -4.93 -17.29 -23.05
N MET A 144 -4.62 -18.59 -23.10
CA MET A 144 -3.25 -19.09 -23.22
C MET A 144 -2.60 -18.72 -24.55
N GLU A 145 -3.35 -18.78 -25.66
CA GLU A 145 -2.88 -18.33 -26.96
C GLU A 145 -2.54 -16.83 -26.94
N ARG A 146 -3.38 -16.01 -26.30
CA ARG A 146 -3.13 -14.58 -26.12
C ARG A 146 -1.88 -14.31 -25.27
N ILE A 147 -1.68 -15.06 -24.19
CA ILE A 147 -0.49 -14.93 -23.31
C ILE A 147 0.79 -15.25 -24.08
N PHE A 148 0.83 -16.37 -24.80
CA PHE A 148 2.03 -16.72 -25.58
C PHE A 148 2.28 -15.79 -26.78
N ALA A 149 1.23 -15.14 -27.30
CA ALA A 149 1.38 -14.09 -28.30
C ALA A 149 2.02 -12.82 -27.72
N LEU A 150 1.69 -12.45 -26.48
CA LEU A 150 2.27 -11.31 -25.76
C LEU A 150 3.70 -11.58 -25.27
N PHE A 151 4.01 -12.83 -24.93
CA PHE A 151 5.33 -13.24 -24.42
C PHE A 151 5.97 -14.32 -25.29
N PRO A 152 6.34 -13.97 -26.54
CA PRO A 152 6.92 -14.96 -27.44
C PRO A 152 8.26 -15.46 -26.90
N ASN A 153 8.40 -16.78 -26.80
CA ASN A 153 9.60 -17.49 -26.32
C ASN A 153 9.90 -17.37 -24.81
N TYR A 154 8.94 -16.92 -24.00
CA TYR A 154 9.07 -16.98 -22.54
C TYR A 154 8.46 -18.28 -22.01
N THR A 155 9.05 -18.84 -20.96
CA THR A 155 8.39 -19.86 -20.15
C THR A 155 7.37 -19.23 -19.20
N LEU A 156 6.40 -19.99 -18.71
CA LEU A 156 5.41 -19.48 -17.76
C LEU A 156 6.05 -18.87 -16.50
N ASP A 157 7.12 -19.50 -15.96
CA ASP A 157 7.89 -18.94 -14.85
C ASP A 157 8.50 -17.57 -15.17
N GLN A 158 9.01 -17.40 -16.39
CA GLN A 158 9.60 -16.12 -16.82
C GLN A 158 8.54 -15.04 -17.03
N ILE A 159 7.35 -15.41 -17.50
CA ILE A 159 6.21 -14.50 -17.63
C ILE A 159 5.75 -14.07 -16.23
N HIS A 160 5.59 -15.03 -15.32
CA HIS A 160 5.21 -14.77 -13.94
C HIS A 160 6.21 -13.84 -13.24
N GLN A 161 7.52 -14.13 -13.33
CA GLN A 161 8.57 -13.26 -12.79
C GLN A 161 8.51 -11.86 -13.39
N ARG A 162 8.36 -11.73 -14.71
CA ARG A 162 8.30 -10.42 -15.38
C ARG A 162 7.10 -9.59 -14.91
N LEU A 163 5.97 -10.22 -14.65
CA LEU A 163 4.72 -9.55 -14.27
C LEU A 163 4.55 -9.32 -12.77
N THR A 164 5.47 -9.82 -11.93
CA THR A 164 5.35 -9.71 -10.47
C THR A 164 6.60 -9.13 -9.80
N THR A 165 7.76 -9.22 -10.46
CA THR A 165 9.04 -8.92 -9.83
C THR A 165 9.56 -7.55 -10.26
N PHE A 166 10.01 -6.77 -9.27
CA PHE A 166 10.74 -5.54 -9.50
C PHE A 166 12.19 -5.80 -9.93
N PHE A 167 12.62 -5.20 -11.04
CA PHE A 167 14.01 -5.29 -11.50
C PHE A 167 14.71 -3.91 -11.52
N PRO A 168 15.29 -3.47 -10.37
CA PRO A 168 15.89 -2.14 -10.23
C PRO A 168 16.94 -1.77 -11.29
N PRO A 169 17.83 -2.68 -11.75
CA PRO A 169 18.85 -2.32 -12.72
C PRO A 169 18.28 -1.80 -14.06
N ALA A 170 17.17 -2.37 -14.56
CA ALA A 170 16.59 -1.91 -15.82
C ALA A 170 15.94 -0.53 -15.67
N VAL A 171 15.23 -0.30 -14.56
CA VAL A 171 14.60 0.98 -14.23
C VAL A 171 15.66 2.08 -14.08
N ALA A 172 16.73 1.80 -13.32
CA ALA A 172 17.85 2.71 -13.15
C ALA A 172 18.55 3.03 -14.48
N GLN A 173 18.69 2.05 -15.37
CA GLN A 173 19.26 2.26 -16.70
C GLN A 173 18.37 3.16 -17.57
N ARG A 174 17.05 2.94 -17.61
CA ARG A 174 16.11 3.80 -18.37
C ARG A 174 16.16 5.25 -17.88
N LEU A 175 16.12 5.46 -16.57
CA LEU A 175 16.23 6.79 -15.96
C LEU A 175 17.57 7.46 -16.28
N ALA A 176 18.68 6.71 -16.27
CA ALA A 176 20.00 7.24 -16.62
C ALA A 176 20.14 7.61 -18.11
N THR A 177 19.59 6.79 -19.01
CA THR A 177 19.54 7.09 -20.45
C THR A 177 18.80 8.39 -20.70
N MET A 178 17.64 8.56 -20.07
CA MET A 178 16.87 9.81 -20.13
C MET A 178 17.63 11.02 -19.59
N GLY A 179 18.25 10.91 -18.41
CA GLY A 179 19.02 12.00 -17.82
C GLY A 179 20.18 12.44 -18.71
N THR A 180 20.74 11.50 -19.48
CA THR A 180 21.79 11.78 -20.46
C THR A 180 21.25 12.45 -21.72
N GLU A 181 20.07 12.06 -22.19
CA GLU A 181 19.41 12.69 -23.36
C GLU A 181 18.91 14.10 -23.06
N ALA A 182 18.35 14.34 -21.86
CA ALA A 182 17.94 15.66 -21.38
C ALA A 182 19.13 16.61 -21.15
N ALA A 183 20.23 16.13 -20.57
CA ALA A 183 21.44 16.94 -20.37
C ALA A 183 22.14 17.32 -21.69
N ASN A 184 21.96 16.54 -22.76
CA ASN A 184 22.48 16.85 -24.09
C ASN A 184 21.59 17.84 -24.88
N LEU A 185 20.43 18.23 -24.33
CA LEU A 185 19.52 19.23 -24.90
C LEU A 185 19.77 20.66 -24.37
N GLU A 186 20.87 20.91 -23.66
CA GLU A 186 21.36 22.27 -23.34
C GLU A 186 21.70 23.05 -24.62
N GLY A 187 20.66 23.54 -25.32
CA GLY A 187 20.81 24.20 -26.61
C GLY A 187 19.57 24.19 -27.50
N GLY A 188 18.41 24.61 -27.01
CA GLY A 188 17.35 25.15 -27.87
C GLY A 188 16.04 24.38 -27.88
N THR A 189 14.99 25.10 -27.50
CA THR A 189 13.57 24.81 -27.74
C THR A 189 13.33 24.26 -29.16
N LYS A 190 12.98 22.98 -29.26
CA LYS A 190 12.03 22.45 -30.25
C LYS A 190 11.66 20.99 -29.90
N PRO A 191 10.37 20.67 -29.77
CA PRO A 191 9.93 19.30 -29.58
C PRO A 191 10.23 18.49 -30.83
N ALA A 192 10.94 17.38 -30.67
CA ALA A 192 11.14 16.39 -31.71
C ALA A 192 9.97 15.40 -31.70
N LEU A 193 8.83 15.82 -32.24
CA LEU A 193 7.83 14.87 -32.73
C LEU A 193 7.78 14.99 -34.25
N PRO A 194 8.02 13.90 -35.02
CA PRO A 194 7.85 13.91 -36.45
C PRO A 194 6.37 14.12 -36.78
N GLY A 195 6.04 15.30 -37.31
CA GLY A 195 4.79 15.52 -38.00
C GLY A 195 4.83 14.79 -39.33
N ASP A 196 4.00 13.76 -39.49
CA ASP A 196 3.21 13.53 -40.71
C ASP A 196 2.38 12.23 -40.62
N LEU A 197 1.04 12.42 -40.57
CA LEU A 197 -0.05 11.56 -41.08
C LEU A 197 -0.41 10.26 -40.33
N PRO A 198 -1.60 9.67 -40.59
CA PRO A 198 -2.95 10.22 -40.70
C PRO A 198 -3.96 9.42 -39.86
N LEU A 199 -4.89 10.08 -39.16
CA LEU A 199 -6.26 9.65 -38.80
C LEU A 199 -6.71 10.51 -37.63
N ASP A 200 -7.75 11.29 -37.86
CA ASP A 200 -8.50 12.00 -36.83
C ASP A 200 -9.38 10.98 -36.08
N PRO A 201 -9.12 10.67 -34.80
CA PRO A 201 -9.95 9.79 -34.00
C PRO A 201 -11.02 10.56 -33.21
N PHE A 202 -11.23 11.87 -33.44
CA PHE A 202 -12.36 12.63 -32.88
C PHE A 202 -13.71 12.25 -33.52
N ARG A 203 -13.91 10.97 -33.86
CA ARG A 203 -15.24 10.39 -33.73
C ARG A 203 -15.52 10.23 -32.24
N SER A 204 -16.11 11.29 -31.71
CA SER A 204 -16.97 11.32 -30.55
C SER A 204 -17.87 10.08 -30.48
N THR A 205 -17.40 9.05 -29.80
CA THR A 205 -18.26 8.34 -28.85
C THR A 205 -18.07 9.06 -27.52
N PRO A 206 -19.11 9.73 -26.99
CA PRO A 206 -19.04 10.20 -25.62
C PRO A 206 -18.74 8.97 -24.77
N PHE A 207 -17.82 9.08 -23.80
CA PHE A 207 -17.87 8.17 -22.66
C PHE A 207 -19.30 8.23 -22.15
N GLU A 208 -20.04 7.14 -22.31
CA GLU A 208 -21.35 7.03 -21.67
C GLU A 208 -21.11 7.30 -20.19
N ASP A 209 -21.92 8.23 -19.66
CA ASP A 209 -21.95 8.62 -18.27
C ASP A 209 -21.80 7.37 -17.38
N ILE A 210 -20.68 7.22 -16.66
CA ILE A 210 -20.69 6.35 -15.48
C ILE A 210 -21.72 7.02 -14.58
N PRO A 211 -22.89 6.42 -14.35
CA PRO A 211 -23.92 7.09 -13.58
C PRO A 211 -23.35 7.30 -12.18
N VAL A 212 -23.33 8.55 -11.72
CA VAL A 212 -23.21 8.79 -10.29
C VAL A 212 -24.31 7.95 -9.64
N PRO A 213 -24.00 7.04 -8.70
CA PRO A 213 -24.99 6.17 -8.10
C PRO A 213 -26.14 7.02 -7.59
N SER A 214 -27.35 6.71 -8.06
CA SER A 214 -28.53 7.38 -7.52
C SER A 214 -28.68 7.01 -6.06
N SER A 215 -29.35 7.86 -5.26
CA SER A 215 -29.62 7.54 -3.86
C SER A 215 -30.37 6.20 -3.71
N GLU A 216 -31.22 5.83 -4.67
CA GLU A 216 -31.92 4.54 -4.71
C GLU A 216 -30.95 3.37 -4.91
N MET A 217 -29.93 3.52 -5.77
CA MET A 217 -28.88 2.50 -5.95
C MET A 217 -27.99 2.34 -4.72
N LEU A 218 -27.65 3.45 -4.03
CA LEU A 218 -26.87 3.39 -2.78
C LEU A 218 -27.67 2.72 -1.66
N GLU A 219 -28.98 2.96 -1.59
CA GLU A 219 -29.89 2.28 -0.66
C GLU A 219 -30.00 0.77 -0.97
N GLU A 220 -30.09 0.39 -2.25
CA GLU A 220 -30.09 -1.01 -2.69
C GLU A 220 -28.78 -1.72 -2.33
N TRP A 221 -27.62 -1.13 -2.65
CA TRP A 221 -26.31 -1.69 -2.30
C TRP A 221 -26.12 -1.82 -0.79
N ARG A 222 -26.57 -0.82 -0.02
CA ARG A 222 -26.54 -0.90 1.45
C ARG A 222 -27.42 -2.05 1.95
N ALA A 223 -28.59 -2.26 1.36
CA ALA A 223 -29.46 -3.37 1.72
C ALA A 223 -28.81 -4.72 1.39
N GLU A 224 -28.18 -4.86 0.23
CA GLU A 224 -27.44 -6.06 -0.18
C GLU A 224 -26.26 -6.35 0.77
N ILE A 225 -25.48 -5.33 1.12
CA ILE A 225 -24.37 -5.44 2.08
C ILE A 225 -24.88 -5.87 3.45
N HIS A 226 -25.95 -5.25 3.96
CA HIS A 226 -26.53 -5.58 5.26
C HIS A 226 -27.23 -6.95 5.30
N GLU A 227 -27.67 -7.46 4.15
CA GLU A 227 -28.18 -8.83 4.03
C GLU A 227 -27.04 -9.86 4.11
N ALA A 228 -25.92 -9.60 3.41
CA ALA A 228 -24.75 -10.48 3.43
C ALA A 228 -23.92 -10.39 4.75
N TYR A 229 -23.84 -9.19 5.32
CA TYR A 229 -23.05 -8.85 6.50
C TYR A 229 -23.92 -8.16 7.56
N PRO A 230 -24.85 -8.89 8.21
CA PRO A 230 -25.72 -8.30 9.23
C PRO A 230 -24.96 -7.64 10.37
N GLU A 231 -23.75 -8.08 10.71
CA GLU A 231 -22.86 -7.52 11.74
C GLU A 231 -22.49 -6.05 11.49
N LEU A 232 -22.47 -5.63 10.23
CA LEU A 232 -22.19 -4.24 9.83
C LEU A 232 -23.42 -3.33 9.96
N ARG A 233 -24.61 -3.89 10.20
CA ARG A 233 -25.80 -3.08 10.45
C ARG A 233 -25.66 -2.30 11.76
N PRO A 234 -26.18 -1.06 11.82
CA PRO A 234 -26.18 -0.28 13.06
C PRO A 234 -26.91 -0.93 14.24
N ASP A 235 -27.91 -1.78 13.95
CA ASP A 235 -28.78 -2.41 14.95
C ASP A 235 -28.42 -3.86 15.29
N TYR A 236 -27.35 -4.41 14.70
CA TYR A 236 -26.85 -5.72 15.07
C TYR A 236 -26.14 -5.69 16.42
N GLU A 237 -26.50 -6.61 17.31
CA GLU A 237 -25.90 -6.75 18.65
C GLU A 237 -24.58 -7.52 18.57
N LEU A 238 -23.47 -6.80 18.63
CA LEU A 238 -22.12 -7.37 18.77
C LEU A 238 -21.81 -7.65 20.25
N PRO A 239 -20.95 -8.63 20.57
CA PRO A 239 -20.49 -8.87 21.93
C PRO A 239 -19.85 -7.61 22.52
N ALA A 240 -20.19 -7.28 23.76
CA ALA A 240 -19.62 -6.13 24.46
C ALA A 240 -18.21 -6.44 24.96
N LEU A 241 -17.33 -5.44 24.93
CA LEU A 241 -16.02 -5.54 25.54
C LEU A 241 -16.12 -5.68 27.06
N ASP A 242 -15.59 -6.78 27.59
CA ASP A 242 -15.48 -7.03 29.02
C ASP A 242 -14.28 -6.28 29.63
N ASP A 243 -14.46 -5.76 30.86
CA ASP A 243 -13.42 -5.01 31.57
C ASP A 243 -12.15 -5.84 31.82
N ALA A 244 -12.26 -7.16 32.00
CA ALA A 244 -11.11 -8.03 32.20
C ALA A 244 -10.31 -8.20 30.90
N ILE A 245 -11.00 -8.30 29.75
CA ILE A 245 -10.36 -8.32 28.43
C ILE A 245 -9.68 -6.98 28.15
N ALA A 246 -10.36 -5.87 28.45
CA ALA A 246 -9.77 -4.55 28.31
C ALA A 246 -8.51 -4.39 29.17
N ALA A 247 -8.53 -4.88 30.41
CA ALA A 247 -7.37 -4.88 31.29
C ALA A 247 -6.25 -5.81 30.80
N HIS A 248 -6.60 -6.97 30.23
CA HIS A 248 -5.63 -7.92 29.65
C HIS A 248 -4.83 -7.28 28.52
N VAL A 249 -5.51 -6.68 27.54
CA VAL A 249 -4.86 -5.99 26.40
C VAL A 249 -3.95 -4.87 26.89
N GLY A 250 -4.42 -4.06 27.85
CA GLY A 250 -3.62 -2.98 28.41
C GLY A 250 -2.39 -3.49 29.15
N GLN A 251 -2.51 -4.63 29.83
CA GLN A 251 -1.40 -5.29 30.50
C GLN A 251 -0.37 -5.82 29.48
N ARG A 252 -0.81 -6.39 28.35
CA ARG A 252 0.09 -6.81 27.26
C ARG A 252 0.88 -5.66 26.66
N VAL A 253 0.21 -4.54 26.40
CA VAL A 253 0.87 -3.29 25.95
C VAL A 253 1.89 -2.82 26.99
N ARG A 254 1.52 -2.80 28.26
CA ARG A 254 2.40 -2.39 29.34
C ARG A 254 3.66 -3.25 29.40
N GLU A 255 3.52 -4.57 29.33
CA GLU A 255 4.64 -5.51 29.33
C GLU A 255 5.60 -5.23 28.17
N TYR A 256 5.08 -4.94 26.98
CA TYR A 256 5.89 -4.54 25.84
C TYR A 256 6.71 -3.27 26.17
N LEU A 257 6.06 -2.22 26.67
CA LEU A 257 6.70 -0.95 26.99
C LEU A 257 7.74 -1.06 28.12
N GLU A 258 7.50 -1.92 29.11
CA GLU A 258 8.47 -2.23 30.17
C GLU A 258 9.75 -2.86 29.60
N VAL A 259 9.63 -3.77 28.62
CA VAL A 259 10.80 -4.34 27.92
C VAL A 259 11.55 -3.26 27.14
N ILE A 260 10.85 -2.34 26.48
CA ILE A 260 11.51 -1.22 25.79
C ILE A 260 12.28 -0.31 26.76
N GLU A 261 11.74 -0.07 27.96
CA GLU A 261 12.44 0.70 28.99
C GLU A 261 13.66 -0.04 29.56
N GLU A 262 13.59 -1.37 29.73
CA GLU A 262 14.69 -2.20 30.20
C GLU A 262 15.81 -2.36 29.14
N PHE A 263 15.46 -2.43 27.86
CA PHE A 263 16.38 -2.67 26.75
C PHE A 263 16.42 -1.50 25.74
N PRO A 264 16.93 -0.31 26.12
CA PRO A 264 16.86 0.90 25.30
C PRO A 264 17.79 0.91 24.07
N ARG A 265 18.55 -0.17 23.84
CA ARG A 265 19.60 -0.23 22.81
C ARG A 265 19.22 -1.20 21.70
N LEU A 266 19.16 -0.70 20.47
CA LEU A 266 18.93 -1.50 19.27
C LEU A 266 20.23 -2.17 18.78
N THR A 267 20.09 -3.06 17.80
CA THR A 267 21.20 -3.58 16.99
C THR A 267 21.69 -2.53 16.01
N GLY A 268 22.84 -2.75 15.37
CA GLY A 268 23.35 -1.84 14.33
C GLY A 268 22.45 -1.70 13.10
N ALA A 269 21.49 -2.62 12.91
CA ALA A 269 20.49 -2.59 11.84
C ALA A 269 19.14 -2.00 12.30
N GLY A 270 19.05 -1.46 13.52
CA GLY A 270 17.82 -0.81 14.02
C GLY A 270 16.77 -1.76 14.63
N TYR A 271 17.11 -3.03 14.85
CA TYR A 271 16.23 -4.03 15.47
C TYR A 271 16.43 -4.17 16.99
N LEU A 272 15.42 -4.67 17.70
CA LEU A 272 15.51 -5.10 19.10
C LEU A 272 16.60 -6.17 19.27
N LYS A 273 17.30 -6.11 20.40
CA LYS A 273 18.30 -7.12 20.76
C LYS A 273 17.63 -8.42 21.17
N GLN A 274 18.35 -9.53 20.99
CA GLN A 274 17.85 -10.88 21.28
C GLN A 274 17.25 -11.05 22.68
N ALA A 275 17.80 -10.37 23.69
CA ALA A 275 17.27 -10.43 25.06
C ALA A 275 15.88 -9.76 25.18
N ALA A 276 15.66 -8.63 24.50
CA ALA A 276 14.37 -7.97 24.45
C ALA A 276 13.35 -8.82 23.68
N VAL A 277 13.75 -9.36 22.52
CA VAL A 277 12.90 -10.26 21.71
C VAL A 277 12.49 -11.48 22.53
N ALA A 278 13.44 -12.16 23.20
CA ALA A 278 13.14 -13.31 24.04
C ALA A 278 12.13 -12.98 25.14
N ARG A 279 12.27 -11.82 25.79
CA ARG A 279 11.35 -11.39 26.84
C ARG A 279 9.95 -11.06 26.33
N LEU A 280 9.85 -10.43 25.16
CA LEU A 280 8.55 -10.13 24.53
C LEU A 280 7.80 -11.40 24.13
N LYS A 281 8.53 -12.43 23.73
CA LYS A 281 7.97 -13.73 23.36
C LYS A 281 7.38 -14.53 24.53
N GLU A 282 7.90 -14.36 25.75
CA GLU A 282 7.40 -15.11 26.92
C GLU A 282 5.91 -14.90 27.22
N GLY A 283 5.32 -13.82 26.71
CA GLY A 283 3.89 -13.54 26.86
C GLY A 283 3.05 -13.72 25.59
N LEU A 284 3.62 -14.27 24.50
CA LEU A 284 2.88 -14.60 23.29
C LEU A 284 2.55 -16.10 23.26
N ASN A 285 1.34 -16.44 22.84
CA ASN A 285 1.01 -17.81 22.49
C ASN A 285 1.82 -18.20 21.25
N SER A 286 2.34 -19.44 21.22
CA SER A 286 3.29 -20.01 20.25
C SER A 286 3.47 -19.24 18.92
N PRO A 287 4.41 -18.29 18.82
CA PRO A 287 4.58 -17.46 17.63
C PRO A 287 5.33 -18.21 16.51
N ASN A 288 4.59 -18.66 15.48
CA ASN A 288 5.05 -19.18 14.19
C ASN A 288 6.17 -20.27 14.17
N ASP A 289 6.44 -20.85 12.99
CA ASP A 289 7.47 -21.90 12.76
C ASP A 289 8.93 -21.51 13.09
N PHE A 290 9.16 -20.26 13.53
CA PHE A 290 10.48 -19.68 13.82
C PHE A 290 10.71 -19.43 15.32
N ASP A 291 10.07 -20.22 16.18
CA ASP A 291 10.13 -20.02 17.62
C ASP A 291 11.56 -20.06 18.21
N ASP A 292 12.48 -20.75 17.52
CA ASP A 292 13.91 -20.81 17.87
C ASP A 292 14.72 -19.57 17.46
N VAL A 293 14.19 -18.73 16.57
CA VAL A 293 14.90 -17.55 16.02
C VAL A 293 14.81 -16.39 17.00
N LYS A 294 15.96 -15.81 17.37
CA LYS A 294 16.04 -14.74 18.38
C LYS A 294 16.11 -13.32 17.81
N ARG A 295 15.94 -13.15 16.50
CA ARG A 295 16.08 -11.86 15.82
C ARG A 295 14.72 -11.25 15.53
N GLU A 296 14.54 -9.96 15.84
CA GLU A 296 13.27 -9.25 15.61
C GLU A 296 12.83 -9.24 14.14
N ASP A 297 13.77 -9.21 13.19
CA ASP A 297 13.46 -9.20 11.75
C ASP A 297 12.89 -10.51 11.20
N TYR A 298 12.78 -11.52 12.06
CA TYR A 298 12.09 -12.78 11.79
C TYR A 298 10.81 -12.92 12.61
N HIS A 299 10.43 -11.89 13.37
CA HIS A 299 9.20 -11.81 14.19
C HIS A 299 8.33 -10.65 13.70
N GLN A 300 7.67 -10.85 12.55
CA GLN A 300 6.81 -9.84 11.92
C GLN A 300 5.75 -9.27 12.89
N PRO A 301 5.12 -10.06 13.78
CA PRO A 301 4.16 -9.50 14.73
C PRO A 301 4.77 -8.50 15.70
N LEU A 302 5.98 -8.75 16.20
CA LEU A 302 6.69 -7.82 17.09
C LEU A 302 7.13 -6.54 16.35
N LEU A 303 7.49 -6.66 15.07
CA LEU A 303 7.80 -5.51 14.22
C LEU A 303 6.56 -4.64 13.97
N ASN A 304 5.43 -5.26 13.64
CA ASN A 304 4.17 -4.58 13.38
C ASN A 304 3.65 -3.87 14.63
N LEU A 305 3.73 -4.52 15.79
CA LEU A 305 3.43 -3.87 17.06
C LEU A 305 4.37 -2.68 17.34
N ARG A 306 5.68 -2.82 17.06
CA ARG A 306 6.63 -1.70 17.21
C ARG A 306 6.31 -0.53 16.30
N GLY A 307 5.95 -0.81 15.04
CA GLY A 307 5.50 0.19 14.07
C GLY A 307 4.30 0.95 14.61
N PHE A 308 3.25 0.23 14.99
CA PHE A 308 2.03 0.80 15.55
C PHE A 308 2.28 1.68 16.78
N LEU A 309 3.10 1.22 17.73
CA LEU A 309 3.47 2.00 18.92
C LEU A 309 4.35 3.23 18.58
N THR A 310 5.06 3.21 17.46
CA THR A 310 5.79 4.37 16.94
C THR A 310 4.83 5.39 16.34
N ASP A 311 3.83 4.93 15.59
CA ASP A 311 2.81 5.78 14.96
C ASP A 311 1.92 6.48 16.00
N LEU A 312 1.66 5.80 17.14
CA LEU A 312 0.99 6.40 18.29
C LEU A 312 1.87 7.43 19.06
N ASP A 313 3.12 7.67 18.64
CA ASP A 313 4.13 8.43 19.39
C ASP A 313 4.31 7.90 20.81
N TRP A 314 4.25 6.58 21.04
CA TRP A 314 4.52 5.98 22.36
C TRP A 314 5.99 5.58 22.49
N ILE A 315 6.58 5.20 21.37
CA ILE A 315 7.97 4.82 21.24
C ILE A 315 8.64 5.74 20.22
N LYS A 316 9.89 6.13 20.49
CA LYS A 316 10.74 6.82 19.52
C LYS A 316 12.04 6.08 19.31
N THR A 317 12.34 5.80 18.05
CA THR A 317 13.60 5.18 17.63
C THR A 317 14.58 6.23 17.11
N THR A 318 15.86 5.90 17.25
CA THR A 318 16.98 6.51 16.56
C THR A 318 17.77 5.38 15.90
N THR A 319 18.91 5.67 15.27
CA THR A 319 19.74 4.63 14.63
C THR A 319 20.14 3.49 15.57
N THR A 320 20.35 3.76 16.86
CA THR A 320 20.88 2.76 17.81
C THR A 320 20.10 2.67 19.12
N ASP A 321 19.12 3.53 19.34
CA ASP A 321 18.40 3.64 20.60
C ASP A 321 16.89 3.68 20.38
N ILE A 322 16.17 3.12 21.34
CA ILE A 322 14.72 3.11 21.44
C ILE A 322 14.33 3.59 22.83
N LYS A 323 13.30 4.43 22.92
CA LYS A 323 12.85 4.98 24.20
C LYS A 323 11.35 5.25 24.22
N LEU A 324 10.79 5.22 25.42
CA LEU A 324 9.42 5.65 25.67
C LEU A 324 9.30 7.17 25.59
N THR A 325 8.24 7.65 24.95
CA THR A 325 7.83 9.05 24.97
C THR A 325 7.02 9.35 26.24
N LYS A 326 6.50 10.58 26.36
CA LYS A 326 5.54 10.92 27.41
C LYS A 326 4.25 10.09 27.31
N TYR A 327 3.81 9.77 26.10
CA TYR A 327 2.58 9.00 25.87
C TYR A 327 2.81 7.51 26.10
N GLY A 328 3.97 6.98 25.74
CA GLY A 328 4.34 5.60 26.10
C GLY A 328 4.40 5.41 27.61
N ARG A 329 4.96 6.36 28.37
CA ARG A 329 4.93 6.31 29.84
C ARG A 329 3.52 6.42 30.43
N LYS A 330 2.62 7.17 29.76
CA LYS A 330 1.21 7.21 30.14
C LYS A 330 0.54 5.86 29.88
N ALA A 331 0.74 5.25 28.71
CA ALA A 331 0.20 3.93 28.36
C ALA A 331 0.63 2.86 29.37
N MET A 332 1.91 2.89 29.75
CA MET A 332 2.48 1.98 30.73
C MET A 332 1.90 2.16 32.15
N SER A 333 1.48 3.38 32.51
CA SER A 333 0.93 3.68 33.85
C SER A 333 -0.59 3.59 33.95
N ASP A 334 -1.29 3.64 32.82
CA ASP A 334 -2.74 3.53 32.71
C ASP A 334 -3.13 2.53 31.60
N PRO A 335 -3.15 1.22 31.92
CA PRO A 335 -3.46 0.16 30.97
C PRO A 335 -4.84 0.29 30.32
N LEU A 336 -5.85 0.76 31.06
CA LEU A 336 -7.20 0.95 30.51
C LEU A 336 -7.23 2.08 29.47
N TRP A 337 -6.54 3.19 29.76
CA TRP A 337 -6.34 4.23 28.76
C TRP A 337 -5.59 3.71 27.54
N ALA A 338 -4.56 2.89 27.74
CA ALA A 338 -3.80 2.29 26.64
C ALA A 338 -4.71 1.43 25.75
N THR A 339 -5.50 0.53 26.33
CA THR A 339 -6.47 -0.29 25.59
C THR A 339 -7.43 0.55 24.77
N GLN A 340 -8.00 1.61 25.35
CA GLN A 340 -8.92 2.47 24.62
C GLN A 340 -8.25 3.15 23.43
N VAL A 341 -7.00 3.60 23.58
CA VAL A 341 -6.25 4.18 22.46
C VAL A 341 -5.96 3.11 21.40
N VAL A 342 -5.52 1.92 21.79
CA VAL A 342 -5.28 0.81 20.86
C VAL A 342 -6.55 0.49 20.07
N LEU A 343 -7.69 0.26 20.74
CA LEU A 343 -8.99 0.01 20.12
C LEU A 343 -9.40 1.11 19.14
N ASN A 344 -9.10 2.36 19.46
CA ASN A 344 -9.44 3.49 18.60
C ASN A 344 -8.53 3.64 17.39
N ASN A 345 -7.37 2.97 17.35
CA ASN A 345 -6.36 3.20 16.32
C ASN A 345 -6.02 1.95 15.51
N ILE A 346 -6.37 0.74 15.96
CA ILE A 346 -6.18 -0.49 15.17
C ILE A 346 -6.77 -0.36 13.75
N PRO A 347 -8.02 0.16 13.56
CA PRO A 347 -8.57 0.33 12.21
C PRO A 347 -7.73 1.21 11.28
N TYR A 348 -6.96 2.14 11.85
CA TYR A 348 -6.16 3.13 11.11
C TYR A 348 -4.66 2.84 11.20
N ALA A 349 -4.27 1.69 11.74
CA ALA A 349 -2.87 1.38 11.98
C ALA A 349 -2.08 1.46 10.67
N TYR A 350 -2.68 0.99 9.55
CA TYR A 350 -2.07 1.00 8.22
C TYR A 350 -3.08 1.06 7.05
N ALA A 351 -4.38 1.28 7.32
CA ALA A 351 -5.38 1.47 6.27
C ALA A 351 -5.45 2.96 5.89
N GLU A 352 -5.27 3.28 4.61
CA GLU A 352 -5.79 4.55 4.06
C GLU A 352 -7.33 4.55 4.23
N PRO A 353 -8.01 5.71 4.32
CA PRO A 353 -9.46 5.77 4.54
C PRO A 353 -10.26 4.86 3.58
N GLU A 354 -9.78 4.72 2.35
CA GLU A 354 -10.36 3.88 1.28
C GLU A 354 -10.31 2.36 1.58
N GLY A 355 -9.46 1.92 2.52
CA GLY A 355 -9.33 0.52 2.95
C GLY A 355 -10.24 0.12 4.12
N ILE A 356 -10.92 1.08 4.77
CA ILE A 356 -11.82 0.82 5.91
C ILE A 356 -13.01 -0.08 5.53
N PRO A 357 -13.64 0.05 4.35
CA PRO A 357 -14.70 -0.86 3.93
C PRO A 357 -14.23 -2.30 3.81
N GLN A 358 -13.04 -2.53 3.25
CA GLN A 358 -12.47 -3.88 3.11
C GLN A 358 -12.22 -4.49 4.49
N LEU A 359 -11.49 -3.77 5.35
CA LEU A 359 -11.21 -4.17 6.74
C LEU A 359 -12.49 -4.53 7.51
N SER A 360 -13.59 -3.81 7.26
CA SER A 360 -14.88 -4.08 7.89
C SER A 360 -15.41 -5.48 7.56
N PHE A 361 -15.27 -5.92 6.31
CA PHE A 361 -15.69 -7.26 5.89
C PHE A 361 -14.78 -8.34 6.47
N GLU A 362 -13.46 -8.15 6.51
CA GLU A 362 -12.58 -9.17 7.09
C GLU A 362 -12.76 -9.30 8.60
N LEU A 363 -12.93 -8.21 9.34
CA LEU A 363 -13.21 -8.30 10.78
C LEU A 363 -14.49 -9.11 11.05
N VAL A 364 -15.49 -9.04 10.17
CA VAL A 364 -16.71 -9.87 10.25
C VAL A 364 -16.40 -11.34 9.92
N HIS A 365 -15.60 -11.61 8.90
CA HIS A 365 -15.16 -12.98 8.60
C HIS A 365 -14.36 -13.61 9.75
N LEU A 366 -13.46 -12.85 10.40
CA LEU A 366 -12.76 -13.28 11.62
C LEU A 366 -13.75 -13.58 12.73
N PHE A 367 -14.70 -12.67 12.93
CA PHE A 367 -15.72 -12.79 13.96
C PHE A 367 -16.59 -14.03 13.78
N ARG A 368 -16.81 -14.47 12.53
CA ARG A 368 -17.55 -15.70 12.22
C ARG A 368 -16.69 -16.97 12.24
N GLY A 369 -15.36 -16.84 12.34
CA GLY A 369 -14.43 -17.94 12.11
C GLY A 369 -14.38 -18.41 10.64
N GLU A 370 -14.84 -17.57 9.72
CA GLU A 370 -14.91 -17.80 8.27
C GLU A 370 -13.66 -17.18 7.61
N TRP A 371 -12.47 -17.54 8.07
CA TRP A 371 -11.25 -16.85 7.62
C TRP A 371 -10.62 -17.56 6.43
N GLU A 372 -10.95 -17.17 5.19
CA GLU A 372 -10.25 -17.61 3.98
C GLU A 372 -9.24 -16.53 3.55
N PHE A 373 -8.02 -16.58 4.08
CA PHE A 373 -6.99 -15.57 3.80
C PHE A 373 -5.77 -16.12 3.09
N ASN A 374 -5.13 -15.28 2.27
CA ASN A 374 -3.76 -15.48 1.82
C ASN A 374 -2.87 -14.32 2.31
N PRO A 375 -2.03 -14.51 3.34
CA PRO A 375 -1.17 -13.48 3.94
C PRO A 375 -0.15 -12.83 3.02
N GLU A 376 0.04 -13.34 1.81
CA GLU A 376 0.98 -12.78 0.84
C GLU A 376 0.42 -11.58 0.04
N TYR A 377 -0.91 -11.34 0.10
CA TYR A 377 -1.57 -10.39 -0.81
C TYR A 377 -2.24 -9.20 -0.11
N ASP A 378 -2.29 -9.18 1.23
CA ASP A 378 -2.93 -8.07 1.94
C ASP A 378 -2.22 -7.64 3.23
N TYR A 379 -1.45 -6.56 3.11
CA TYR A 379 -0.61 -6.02 4.17
C TYR A 379 -1.43 -5.41 5.32
N THR A 380 -2.57 -4.77 5.04
CA THR A 380 -3.42 -4.18 6.07
C THR A 380 -4.01 -5.27 6.98
N HIS A 381 -4.38 -6.41 6.40
CA HIS A 381 -4.88 -7.57 7.15
C HIS A 381 -3.80 -8.32 7.90
N ALA A 382 -2.63 -8.52 7.29
CA ALA A 382 -1.49 -9.12 7.96
C ALA A 382 -1.10 -8.31 9.22
N ILE A 383 -1.10 -6.98 9.13
CA ILE A 383 -0.76 -6.13 10.28
C ILE A 383 -1.87 -6.14 11.33
N THR A 384 -3.14 -6.04 10.93
CA THR A 384 -4.25 -6.11 11.90
C THR A 384 -4.26 -7.44 12.65
N ARG A 385 -4.09 -8.57 11.95
CA ARG A 385 -3.93 -9.89 12.55
C ARG A 385 -2.76 -9.91 13.53
N ASP A 386 -1.59 -9.45 13.10
CA ASP A 386 -0.38 -9.43 13.92
C ASP A 386 -0.56 -8.59 15.20
N LEU A 387 -1.27 -7.46 15.10
CA LEU A 387 -1.64 -6.65 16.25
C LEU A 387 -2.59 -7.41 17.18
N LEU A 388 -3.67 -8.00 16.65
CA LEU A 388 -4.61 -8.79 17.47
C LEU A 388 -3.90 -9.98 18.16
N PHE A 389 -3.04 -10.69 17.46
CA PHE A 389 -2.21 -11.76 18.01
C PHE A 389 -1.26 -11.25 19.11
N THR A 390 -0.50 -10.17 18.84
CA THR A 390 0.45 -9.66 19.84
C THR A 390 -0.22 -9.11 21.10
N LEU A 391 -1.48 -8.66 20.98
CA LEU A 391 -2.34 -8.21 22.07
C LEU A 391 -3.05 -9.36 22.81
N GLY A 392 -2.92 -10.61 22.34
CA GLY A 392 -3.52 -11.81 22.95
C GLY A 392 -4.98 -12.07 22.56
N ILE A 393 -5.49 -11.35 21.55
CA ILE A 393 -6.86 -11.51 21.04
C ILE A 393 -6.99 -12.74 20.14
N LEU A 394 -5.91 -13.11 19.45
CA LEU A 394 -5.83 -14.33 18.65
C LEU A 394 -4.92 -15.35 19.31
N GLU A 395 -5.25 -16.64 19.16
CA GLU A 395 -4.47 -17.74 19.73
C GLU A 395 -3.15 -17.97 18.98
N ASP A 396 -3.15 -17.73 17.66
CA ASP A 396 -1.98 -17.84 16.80
C ASP A 396 -1.92 -16.70 15.75
N ASP A 397 -0.78 -16.59 15.08
CA ASP A 397 -0.55 -15.68 13.95
C ASP A 397 -0.66 -16.39 12.59
N SER A 398 -1.38 -17.52 12.56
CA SER A 398 -1.51 -18.35 11.37
C SER A 398 -2.42 -17.72 10.31
N THR A 399 -2.57 -18.44 9.20
CA THR A 399 -3.53 -18.08 8.16
C THR A 399 -4.97 -18.27 8.62
N PHE A 400 -5.25 -19.08 9.65
CA PHE A 400 -6.61 -19.38 10.14
C PHE A 400 -6.66 -19.17 11.66
N PRO A 401 -6.49 -17.93 12.14
CA PRO A 401 -6.36 -17.69 13.56
C PRO A 401 -7.70 -17.83 14.27
N ASP A 402 -7.70 -18.56 15.38
CA ASP A 402 -8.83 -18.62 16.29
C ASP A 402 -8.81 -17.41 17.25
N ILE A 403 -9.99 -16.86 17.53
CA ILE A 403 -10.15 -15.83 18.56
C ILE A 403 -9.96 -16.50 19.93
N THR A 404 -9.09 -15.94 20.76
CA THR A 404 -8.92 -16.39 22.15
C THR A 404 -10.26 -16.35 22.87
N ASP A 405 -10.66 -17.45 23.50
CA ASP A 405 -11.92 -17.57 24.25
C ASP A 405 -12.22 -16.33 25.12
N GLY A 406 -13.37 -15.69 24.88
CA GLY A 406 -13.83 -14.50 25.62
C GLY A 406 -13.34 -13.16 25.06
N CYS A 407 -12.51 -13.14 24.02
CA CYS A 407 -12.01 -11.92 23.38
C CYS A 407 -12.92 -11.38 22.26
N GLU A 408 -14.05 -12.02 21.98
CA GLU A 408 -14.98 -11.64 20.90
C GLU A 408 -15.51 -10.20 21.08
N GLY A 409 -15.65 -9.75 22.34
CA GLY A 409 -16.06 -8.38 22.67
C GLY A 409 -15.06 -7.32 22.23
N PHE A 410 -13.77 -7.65 22.17
CA PHE A 410 -12.75 -6.73 21.66
C PHE A 410 -12.92 -6.52 20.16
N LEU A 411 -13.13 -7.61 19.41
CA LEU A 411 -13.40 -7.55 17.98
C LEU A 411 -14.74 -6.85 17.69
N GLY A 412 -15.77 -7.11 18.49
CA GLY A 412 -17.07 -6.43 18.42
C GLY A 412 -16.97 -4.90 18.56
N GLU A 413 -16.11 -4.39 19.43
CA GLU A 413 -15.84 -2.95 19.54
C GLU A 413 -15.14 -2.37 18.32
N ILE A 414 -14.20 -3.10 17.71
CA ILE A 414 -13.54 -2.68 16.47
C ILE A 414 -14.55 -2.65 15.32
N ILE A 415 -15.35 -3.71 15.14
CA ILE A 415 -16.42 -3.77 14.13
C ILE A 415 -17.42 -2.64 14.33
N THR A 416 -17.79 -2.33 15.58
CA THR A 416 -18.71 -1.24 15.91
C THR A 416 -18.21 0.13 15.44
N LYS A 417 -16.89 0.35 15.44
CA LYS A 417 -16.28 1.59 14.95
C LYS A 417 -16.29 1.65 13.44
N VAL A 418 -15.72 0.64 12.78
CA VAL A 418 -15.59 0.64 11.32
C VAL A 418 -16.96 0.62 10.64
N ARG A 419 -17.98 -0.05 11.21
CA ARG A 419 -19.36 0.01 10.68
C ARG A 419 -19.96 1.41 10.74
N LYS A 420 -19.60 2.22 11.75
CA LYS A 420 -20.11 3.59 11.89
C LYS A 420 -19.52 4.48 10.80
N GLU A 421 -18.25 4.29 10.46
CA GLU A 421 -17.57 4.99 9.38
C GLU A 421 -18.07 4.53 8.01
N LEU A 422 -18.20 3.22 7.79
CA LEU A 422 -18.80 2.67 6.57
C LEU A 422 -20.20 3.24 6.33
N ASN A 423 -21.04 3.32 7.36
CA ASN A 423 -22.38 3.91 7.23
C ASN A 423 -22.35 5.43 7.01
N GLN A 424 -21.29 6.14 7.40
CA GLN A 424 -21.12 7.57 7.12
C GLN A 424 -20.63 7.83 5.70
N GLU A 425 -19.83 6.93 5.11
CA GLU A 425 -19.39 7.04 3.72
C GLU A 425 -20.50 6.68 2.72
N LEU A 426 -21.46 5.85 3.15
CA LEU A 426 -22.63 5.48 2.37
C LEU A 426 -23.78 6.51 2.45
N ASP A 427 -23.71 7.48 3.37
CA ASP A 427 -24.66 8.60 3.58
C ASP A 427 -24.21 9.86 2.83
#